data_AF-A0A445IYC6-F1
#
_entry.id   AF-A0A445IYC6-F1
#
_cell.length_a   1.000
_cell.length_b   1.000
_cell.length_c   1.000
_cell.angle_alpha   90.00
_cell.angle_beta   90.00
_cell.angle_gamma   90.00
#
_symmetry.space_group_name_H-M   'P 1'
#
loop_
_entity.id
_entity.type
_entity.pdbx_description
1 polymer ?
#
loop_
_entity_poly.entity_id
_entity_poly.type
_entity_poly.pdbx_seq_one_letter_code
_entity_poly.pdbx_strand_id
1 'polypeptide(L)'
;GNLVPKASTFPSGIKALADYVHKKGLKLGIYYDPGNQACGKTMPESLGREEQVAKTFASWGIDYLKYDNYENNNISPKERYPPMSEALANTGRPIFFSFCEW
;
A
#
# COMPACT_ATOMS: atom_id res chain seq x y z
N GLY A 1 14.26 1.33 2.45
CA GLY A 1 14.02 2.33 1.38
C GLY A 1 12.54 2.55 1.27
N ASN A 2 12.09 3.80 1.10
CA ASN A 2 10.66 4.11 0.95
C ASN A 2 10.17 3.79 -0.47
N LEU A 3 8.86 3.54 -0.62
CA LEU A 3 8.22 3.48 -1.93
C LEU A 3 8.32 4.85 -2.61
N VAL A 4 8.59 4.85 -3.92
CA VAL A 4 8.72 6.08 -4.73
C VAL A 4 7.72 6.02 -5.88
N PRO A 5 6.86 7.03 -6.05
CA PRO A 5 5.97 7.10 -7.20
C PRO A 5 6.79 7.19 -8.50
N LYS A 6 6.37 6.46 -9.54
CA LYS A 6 7.02 6.54 -10.84
C LYS A 6 6.84 7.95 -11.42
N ALA A 7 7.90 8.75 -11.46
CA ALA A 7 7.84 10.17 -11.83
C ALA A 7 7.31 10.40 -13.26
N SER A 8 7.50 9.46 -14.19
CA SER A 8 6.98 9.59 -15.55
C SER A 8 5.46 9.48 -15.63
N THR A 9 4.79 8.88 -14.64
CA THR A 9 3.32 8.71 -14.62
C THR A 9 2.66 9.52 -13.50
N PHE A 10 3.37 9.73 -12.39
CA PHE A 10 2.95 10.56 -11.25
C PHE A 10 4.00 11.65 -10.99
N PRO A 11 4.19 12.60 -11.92
CA PRO A 11 5.24 13.63 -11.80
C PRO A 11 5.07 14.52 -10.58
N SER A 12 3.83 14.73 -10.13
CA SER A 12 3.51 15.50 -8.92
C SER A 12 3.47 14.64 -7.64
N GLY A 13 3.72 13.33 -7.75
CA GLY A 13 3.62 12.37 -6.66
C GLY A 13 2.18 12.04 -6.23
N ILE A 14 2.05 11.01 -5.38
CA ILE A 14 0.75 10.50 -4.93
C ILE A 14 0.07 11.44 -3.94
N LYS A 15 0.84 12.14 -3.09
CA LYS A 15 0.26 13.10 -2.16
C LYS A 15 -0.51 14.22 -2.87
N ALA A 16 0.07 14.80 -3.93
CA ALA A 16 -0.62 15.84 -4.70
C ALA A 16 -1.91 15.32 -5.34
N LEU A 17 -1.92 14.06 -5.79
CA LEU A 17 -3.11 13.40 -6.30
C LEU A 17 -4.16 13.18 -5.20
N ALA A 18 -3.76 12.73 -4.02
CA ALA A 18 -4.66 12.57 -2.88
C ALA A 18 -5.28 13.91 -2.48
N ASP A 19 -4.47 14.96 -2.32
CA ASP A 19 -4.93 16.31 -1.99
C ASP A 19 -5.94 16.83 -3.03
N TYR A 20 -5.71 16.55 -4.32
CA TYR A 20 -6.65 16.91 -5.40
C TYR A 20 -7.98 16.15 -5.29
N VAL A 21 -7.92 14.83 -5.08
CA VAL A 21 -9.10 13.96 -4.95
C VAL A 21 -9.92 14.34 -3.71
N HIS A 22 -9.27 14.63 -2.58
CA HIS A 22 -9.93 15.08 -1.36
C HIS A 22 -10.61 16.44 -1.52
N LYS A 23 -10.01 17.39 -2.25
CA LYS A 23 -10.65 18.67 -2.60
C LYS A 23 -11.94 18.52 -3.43
N LYS A 24 -12.15 17.36 -4.04
CA LYS A 24 -13.38 16.99 -4.76
C LYS A 24 -14.39 16.23 -3.89
N GLY A 25 -14.11 16.05 -2.60
CA GLY A 25 -14.96 15.28 -1.67
C GLY A 25 -14.87 13.76 -1.86
N LEU A 26 -13.86 13.28 -2.58
CA LEU A 26 -13.63 11.85 -2.87
C LEU A 26 -12.48 11.30 -2.01
N LYS A 27 -12.27 9.98 -2.09
CA LYS A 27 -11.18 9.25 -1.41
C LYS A 27 -10.26 8.57 -2.42
N LEU A 28 -8.99 8.38 -2.07
CA LEU A 28 -7.99 7.77 -2.94
C LEU A 28 -7.57 6.38 -2.43
N GLY A 29 -7.69 5.38 -3.28
CA GLY A 29 -7.18 4.03 -3.04
C GLY A 29 -5.83 3.78 -3.72
N ILE A 30 -5.05 2.86 -3.15
CA ILE A 30 -3.81 2.36 -3.73
C ILE A 30 -3.78 0.83 -3.70
N TYR A 31 -2.99 0.25 -4.61
CA TYR A 31 -2.73 -1.17 -4.70
C TYR A 31 -1.32 -1.48 -4.21
N TYR A 32 -1.18 -2.58 -3.48
CA TYR A 32 0.11 -3.09 -3.05
C TYR A 32 0.11 -4.61 -2.98
N ASP A 33 1.22 -5.22 -3.37
CA ASP A 33 1.47 -6.63 -3.22
C ASP A 33 2.78 -6.81 -2.44
N PRO A 34 2.77 -7.50 -1.29
CA PRO A 34 3.95 -7.79 -0.51
C PRO A 34 4.79 -8.99 -1.02
N GLY A 35 4.45 -9.60 -2.15
CA GLY A 35 5.19 -10.69 -2.79
C GLY A 35 6.52 -10.26 -3.38
N ASN A 36 7.43 -11.24 -3.56
CA ASN A 36 8.78 -10.99 -4.08
C ASN A 36 8.79 -10.47 -5.53
N GLN A 37 7.67 -10.62 -6.24
CA GLN A 37 7.38 -9.90 -7.47
C GLN A 37 5.95 -9.37 -7.37
N ALA A 38 5.77 -8.10 -6.99
CA ALA A 38 4.52 -7.43 -7.31
C ALA A 38 4.22 -7.67 -8.80
N CYS A 39 2.97 -7.99 -9.15
CA CYS A 39 2.43 -8.45 -10.44
C CYS A 39 2.83 -7.60 -11.68
N GLY A 40 4.14 -7.47 -11.93
CA GLY A 40 4.81 -6.38 -12.66
C GLY A 40 6.36 -6.36 -12.55
N LYS A 41 6.98 -7.29 -11.81
CA LYS A 41 8.44 -7.57 -11.78
C LYS A 41 9.38 -6.45 -11.28
N THR A 42 8.89 -5.40 -10.62
CA THR A 42 9.73 -4.22 -10.27
C THR A 42 9.69 -3.74 -8.81
N MET A 43 9.33 -4.58 -7.83
CA MET A 43 9.31 -4.14 -6.42
C MET A 43 10.14 -5.08 -5.53
N PRO A 44 11.06 -4.56 -4.68
CA PRO A 44 11.92 -5.38 -3.83
C PRO A 44 11.13 -6.03 -2.68
N GLU A 45 11.61 -7.19 -2.22
CA GLU A 45 11.09 -8.01 -1.11
C GLU A 45 10.34 -7.22 -0.03
N SER A 46 9.05 -7.49 0.12
CA SER A 46 8.13 -6.58 0.80
C SER A 46 7.55 -7.13 2.11
N LEU A 47 7.78 -8.42 2.39
CA LEU A 47 7.49 -9.02 3.69
C LEU A 47 8.43 -8.41 4.75
N GLY A 48 7.89 -7.90 5.85
CA GLY A 48 8.66 -7.26 6.92
C GLY A 48 8.90 -5.76 6.74
N ARG A 49 8.26 -5.10 5.76
CA ARG A 49 8.29 -3.63 5.59
C ARG A 49 6.93 -2.95 5.77
N GLU A 50 5.97 -3.66 6.34
CA GLU A 50 4.57 -3.23 6.44
C GLU A 50 4.44 -1.88 7.16
N GLU A 51 5.17 -1.68 8.26
CA GLU A 51 5.18 -0.39 8.97
C GLU A 51 5.67 0.77 8.10
N GLN A 52 6.76 0.57 7.36
CA GLN A 52 7.34 1.60 6.50
C GLN A 52 6.40 1.94 5.34
N VAL A 53 5.74 0.92 4.78
CA VAL A 53 4.76 1.05 3.70
C VAL A 53 3.51 1.77 4.20
N ALA A 54 2.96 1.37 5.34
CA ALA A 54 1.81 2.00 5.95
C ALA A 54 2.07 3.48 6.28
N LYS A 55 3.23 3.80 6.88
CA LYS A 55 3.67 5.19 7.12
C LYS A 55 3.76 5.99 5.82
N THR A 56 4.28 5.39 4.75
CA THR A 56 4.34 6.03 3.43
C THR A 56 2.94 6.33 2.89
N PHE A 57 2.03 5.36 2.90
CA PHE A 57 0.65 5.53 2.42
C PHE A 57 -0.13 6.56 3.25
N ALA A 58 0.02 6.55 4.57
CA ALA A 58 -0.57 7.56 5.43
C ALA A 58 -0.02 8.96 5.13
N SER A 59 1.30 9.09 4.92
CA SER A 59 1.93 10.38 4.56
C SER A 59 1.47 10.92 3.20
N TRP A 60 1.09 10.04 2.28
CA TRP A 60 0.52 10.40 0.98
C TRP A 60 -0.99 10.68 1.03
N GLY A 61 -1.66 10.42 2.15
CA GLY A 61 -3.10 10.65 2.27
C GLY A 61 -3.96 9.55 1.63
N ILE A 62 -3.46 8.32 1.53
CA ILE A 62 -4.26 7.18 1.05
C ILE A 62 -5.40 6.88 2.02
N ASP A 63 -6.55 6.47 1.48
CA ASP A 63 -7.77 6.15 2.26
C ASP A 63 -8.17 4.68 2.13
N TYR A 64 -7.61 3.97 1.16
CA TYR A 64 -7.96 2.59 0.85
C TYR A 64 -6.73 1.83 0.35
N LEU A 65 -6.50 0.63 0.87
CA LEU A 65 -5.46 -0.29 0.42
C LEU A 65 -6.08 -1.57 -0.11
N LYS A 66 -5.88 -1.87 -1.40
CA LYS A 66 -6.01 -3.22 -1.94
C LYS A 66 -4.70 -3.96 -1.71
N TYR A 67 -4.74 -5.06 -0.96
CA TYR A 67 -3.55 -5.82 -0.56
C TYR A 67 -3.59 -7.25 -1.09
N ASP A 68 -2.71 -7.50 -2.04
CA ASP A 68 -2.71 -8.71 -2.85
C ASP A 68 -1.88 -9.85 -2.23
N ASN A 69 -1.99 -11.05 -2.80
CA ASN A 69 -1.36 -12.27 -2.28
C ASN A 69 -0.54 -13.03 -3.35
N TYR A 70 -0.11 -12.35 -4.42
CA TYR A 70 0.70 -13.00 -5.44
C TYR A 70 2.09 -13.38 -4.90
N GLU A 71 2.63 -14.49 -5.39
CA GLU A 71 3.95 -15.03 -4.99
C GLU A 71 4.19 -14.95 -3.47
N ASN A 72 3.25 -15.50 -2.69
CA ASN A 72 3.22 -15.40 -1.24
C ASN A 72 4.27 -16.26 -0.49
N ASN A 73 5.20 -16.90 -1.20
CA ASN A 73 6.21 -17.80 -0.65
C ASN A 73 5.63 -18.94 0.23
N ASN A 74 4.39 -19.37 -0.06
CA ASN A 74 3.62 -20.33 0.75
C ASN A 74 3.34 -19.86 2.19
N ILE A 75 3.45 -18.56 2.47
CA ILE A 75 3.06 -17.98 3.74
C ILE A 75 1.55 -17.85 3.75
N SER A 76 0.92 -18.33 4.83
CA SER A 76 -0.54 -18.33 4.92
C SER A 76 -1.10 -16.90 5.01
N PRO A 77 -2.31 -16.63 4.48
CA PRO A 77 -2.97 -15.34 4.69
C PRO A 77 -3.10 -14.96 6.18
N LYS A 78 -3.25 -15.96 7.07
CA LYS A 78 -3.31 -15.77 8.52
C LYS A 78 -2.02 -15.20 9.11
N GLU A 79 -0.88 -15.39 8.45
CA GLU A 79 0.41 -14.83 8.88
C GLU A 79 0.73 -13.53 8.12
N ARG A 80 0.32 -13.42 6.86
CA ARG A 80 0.71 -12.33 5.95
C ARG A 80 -0.12 -11.05 6.10
N TYR A 81 -1.41 -11.15 6.42
CA TYR A 81 -2.30 -9.99 6.53
C TYR A 81 -2.24 -9.25 7.88
N PRO A 82 -2.10 -9.92 9.04
CA PRO A 82 -2.09 -9.22 10.33
C PRO A 82 -1.00 -8.15 10.48
N PRO A 83 0.27 -8.36 10.03
CA PRO A 83 1.29 -7.31 10.13
C PRO A 83 0.93 -6.03 9.40
N MET A 84 0.31 -6.13 8.21
CA MET A 84 -0.17 -4.94 7.49
C MET A 84 -1.39 -4.32 8.16
N SER A 85 -2.32 -5.13 8.69
CA SER A 85 -3.47 -4.64 9.45
C SER A 85 -3.03 -3.77 10.63
N GLU A 86 -2.08 -4.28 11.42
CA GLU A 86 -1.51 -3.58 12.57
C GLU A 86 -0.73 -2.32 12.14
N ALA A 87 0.10 -2.44 11.10
CA ALA A 87 0.85 -1.32 10.55
C ALA A 87 -0.07 -0.16 10.12
N LEU A 88 -1.19 -0.46 9.44
CA LEU A 88 -2.19 0.54 9.03
C LEU A 88 -2.87 1.19 10.24
N ALA A 89 -3.28 0.39 11.23
CA ALA A 89 -3.89 0.90 12.46
C ALA A 89 -2.96 1.86 13.21
N ASN A 90 -1.66 1.57 13.23
CA ASN A 90 -0.64 2.37 13.92
C ASN A 90 -0.27 3.67 13.19
N THR A 91 -0.78 3.93 11.97
CA THR A 91 -0.50 5.18 11.26
C THR A 91 -1.26 6.40 11.79
N GLY A 92 -2.34 6.18 12.54
CA GLY A 92 -3.27 7.25 12.95
C GLY A 92 -4.17 7.79 11.83
N ARG A 93 -4.07 7.25 10.60
CA ARG A 93 -4.98 7.57 9.49
C ARG A 93 -5.92 6.38 9.25
N PRO A 94 -7.25 6.58 9.20
CA PRO A 94 -8.17 5.52 8.79
C PRO A 94 -7.96 5.13 7.33
N ILE A 95 -7.37 3.95 7.10
CA ILE A 95 -7.17 3.38 5.76
C ILE A 95 -8.00 2.11 5.68
N PHE A 96 -8.96 2.06 4.75
CA PHE A 96 -9.76 0.87 4.52
C PHE A 96 -8.86 -0.26 3.99
N PHE A 97 -8.86 -1.40 4.64
CA PHE A 97 -7.99 -2.52 4.29
C PHE A 97 -8.78 -3.61 3.58
N SER A 98 -8.52 -3.80 2.28
CA SER A 98 -9.18 -4.79 1.44
C SER A 98 -8.27 -5.96 1.12
N PHE A 99 -8.68 -7.16 1.50
CA PHE A 99 -7.92 -8.37 1.24
C PHE A 99 -8.18 -8.86 -0.19
N CYS A 100 -7.14 -9.28 -0.88
CA CYS A 100 -7.18 -9.85 -2.22
C CYS A 100 -6.27 -11.07 -2.23
N GLU A 101 -6.83 -12.27 -2.03
CA GLU A 101 -6.05 -13.47 -1.68
C GLU A 101 -6.19 -14.66 -2.64
N TRP A 102 -6.82 -14.45 -3.81
CA TRP A 102 -7.10 -15.48 -4.82
C TRP A 102 -6.34 -15.26 -6.13
#